data_AF-A0AAJ4RGB8-F1
#
_entry.id   AF-A0AAJ4RGB8-F1
#
_cell.length_a   1.000
_cell.length_b   1.000
_cell.length_c   1.000
_cell.angle_alpha   90.00
_cell.angle_beta   90.00
_cell.angle_gamma   90.00
#
_symmetry.space_group_name_H-M   'P 1'
#
loop_
_entity.id
_entity.type
_entity.pdbx_description
1 polymer ?
#
loop_
_entity_poly.entity_id
_entity_poly.type
_entity_poly.pdbx_seq_one_letter_code
_entity_poly.pdbx_strand_id
1 'polypeptide(L)'
;MSAYGVQKLMAQLGLVVTQRVAYKVTTKRKHSDAVVDNLLNQNVNPHAPNEVRAGDVTYLKTGEGWVYLVIVMDLYSRRIAG
;
A
#
# COMPACT_ATOMS: atom_id res chain seq x y z
N MET A 1 -27.00 -16.17 22.36
CA MET A 1 -26.24 -17.03 21.43
C MET A 1 -24.75 -16.81 21.67
N SER A 2 -23.97 -17.88 21.86
CA SER A 2 -22.51 -17.79 22.03
C SER A 2 -21.82 -17.61 20.67
N ALA A 3 -20.58 -17.10 20.65
CA ALA A 3 -19.78 -16.97 19.43
C ALA A 3 -19.66 -18.28 18.64
N TYR A 4 -19.59 -19.41 19.36
CA TYR A 4 -19.60 -20.75 18.78
C TYR A 4 -20.90 -21.07 18.01
N GLY A 5 -22.06 -20.67 18.55
CA GLY A 5 -23.35 -20.87 17.88
C GLY A 5 -23.45 -20.08 16.57
N VAL A 6 -22.92 -18.85 16.55
CA VAL A 6 -22.86 -18.02 15.34
C VAL A 6 -21.95 -18.65 14.28
N GLN A 7 -20.75 -19.09 14.66
CA GLN A 7 -19.81 -19.75 13.73
C GLN A 7 -20.41 -21.02 13.12
N LYS A 8 -21.07 -21.86 13.93
CA LYS A 8 -21.71 -23.09 13.45
C LYS A 8 -22.82 -22.78 12.44
N LEU A 9 -23.64 -21.78 12.71
CA LEU A 9 -24.71 -21.36 11.81
C LEU A 9 -24.16 -20.78 10.49
N MET A 10 -23.10 -19.97 10.56
CA MET A 10 -22.43 -19.43 9.38
C MET A 10 -21.83 -20.54 8.52
N ALA A 11 -21.22 -21.56 9.13
CA ALA A 11 -20.70 -22.73 8.41
C ALA A 11 -21.82 -23.53 7.73
N GLN A 12 -22.95 -23.75 8.40
CA GLN A 12 -24.11 -24.45 7.83
C GLN A 12 -24.74 -23.69 6.65
N LEU A 13 -24.71 -22.36 6.70
CA LEU A 13 -25.25 -21.48 5.66
C LEU A 13 -24.22 -21.10 4.59
N GLY A 14 -22.98 -21.56 4.67
CA GLY A 14 -21.92 -21.23 3.73
C GLY A 14 -21.53 -19.74 3.72
N LEU A 15 -21.75 -19.02 4.82
CA LEU A 15 -21.51 -17.59 4.93
C LEU A 15 -20.05 -17.30 5.30
N VAL A 16 -19.41 -16.42 4.54
CA VAL A 16 -18.05 -15.93 4.79
C VAL A 16 -18.10 -14.46 5.16
N VAL A 17 -17.36 -14.06 6.19
CA VAL A 17 -17.22 -12.65 6.55
C VAL A 17 -16.35 -11.95 5.51
N THR A 18 -16.91 -10.99 4.80
CA THR A 18 -16.14 -10.01 4.03
C THR A 18 -16.07 -8.70 4.80
N GLN A 19 -14.87 -8.25 5.13
CA GLN A 19 -14.68 -6.90 5.65
C GLN A 19 -14.80 -5.89 4.51
N ARG A 20 -15.60 -4.85 4.71
CA ARG A 20 -15.67 -3.73 3.79
C ARG A 20 -14.37 -2.94 3.88
N VAL A 21 -13.58 -2.96 2.81
CA VAL A 21 -12.41 -2.08 2.67
C VAL A 21 -12.91 -0.72 2.16
N ALA A 22 -12.69 0.34 2.94
CA ALA A 22 -12.94 1.70 2.47
C ALA A 22 -11.82 2.12 1.52
N TYR A 23 -12.10 2.19 0.22
CA TYR A 23 -11.17 2.77 -0.75
C TYR A 23 -11.36 4.29 -0.79
N LYS A 24 -10.33 5.05 -0.41
CA LYS A 24 -10.32 6.51 -0.51
C LYS A 24 -9.57 6.89 -1.77
N VAL A 25 -10.27 7.45 -2.76
CA VAL A 25 -9.65 8.10 -3.92
C VAL A 25 -8.99 9.38 -3.42
N THR A 26 -7.67 9.35 -3.26
CA THR A 26 -6.88 10.51 -2.81
C THR A 26 -6.62 11.50 -3.95
N THR A 27 -6.60 11.01 -5.20
CA THR A 27 -6.28 11.82 -6.39
C THR A 27 -7.45 11.86 -7.37
N LYS A 28 -8.01 13.05 -7.60
CA LYS A 28 -9.00 13.30 -8.66
C LYS A 28 -8.31 14.08 -9.78
N ARG A 29 -7.85 13.38 -10.84
CA ARG A 29 -7.31 14.05 -12.03
C ARG A 29 -8.41 14.76 -12.80
N LYS A 30 -8.08 15.88 -13.44
CA LYS A 30 -8.94 16.43 -14.49
C LYS A 30 -8.66 15.66 -15.79
N HIS A 31 -9.67 15.49 -16.63
CA HIS A 31 -9.52 14.76 -17.88
C HIS A 31 -8.58 15.47 -18.87
N SER A 32 -8.40 16.78 -18.71
CA SER A 32 -7.47 17.63 -19.47
C SER A 32 -6.01 17.49 -19.05
N ASP A 33 -5.72 16.81 -17.94
CA ASP A 33 -4.34 16.68 -17.46
C ASP A 33 -3.58 15.72 -18.39
N ALA A 34 -2.40 16.15 -18.84
CA ALA A 34 -1.51 15.29 -19.61
C ALA A 34 -1.16 14.05 -18.79
N VAL A 35 -1.41 12.87 -19.34
CA VAL A 35 -0.99 11.61 -18.73
C VAL A 35 0.47 11.42 -19.09
N VAL A 36 1.34 11.49 -18.08
CA VAL A 36 2.73 11.09 -18.25
C VAL A 36 2.80 9.57 -18.30
N ASP A 37 3.62 9.03 -19.20
CA ASP A 37 3.81 7.59 -19.31
C ASP A 37 4.36 7.01 -17.99
N ASN A 38 3.74 5.92 -17.53
CA ASN A 38 4.28 5.16 -16.42
C ASN A 38 5.48 4.33 -16.91
N LEU A 39 6.66 4.94 -16.90
CA LEU A 39 7.91 4.31 -17.33
C LEU A 39 8.25 3.01 -16.57
N LEU A 40 7.79 2.89 -15.32
CA LEU A 40 7.99 1.70 -14.52
C LEU A 40 7.02 0.57 -14.92
N ASN A 41 5.82 0.92 -15.37
CA ASN A 41 4.75 0.01 -15.78
C ASN A 41 4.54 -1.19 -14.81
N GLN A 42 4.56 -0.92 -13.50
CA GLN A 42 4.46 -1.93 -12.43
C GLN A 42 5.57 -2.98 -12.41
N ASN A 43 6.65 -2.82 -13.19
CA ASN A 43 7.82 -3.67 -13.12
C ASN A 43 8.69 -3.31 -11.91
N VAL A 44 8.44 -3.98 -10.79
CA VAL A 44 9.15 -3.76 -9.51
C VAL A 44 10.42 -4.61 -9.33
N ASN A 45 10.89 -5.27 -10.40
CA ASN A 45 12.06 -6.14 -10.38
C ASN A 45 13.05 -5.73 -11.50
N PRO A 46 13.82 -4.64 -11.33
CA PRO A 46 14.87 -4.24 -12.27
C PRO A 46 15.98 -5.29 -12.37
N HIS A 47 16.81 -5.21 -13.41
CA HIS A 47 17.84 -6.21 -13.70
C HIS A 47 19.20 -5.89 -13.07
N ALA A 48 19.46 -4.63 -12.72
CA ALA A 48 20.69 -4.20 -12.08
C ALA A 48 20.47 -3.18 -10.94
N PRO A 49 21.43 -3.06 -9.99
CA PRO A 49 21.39 -2.02 -8.97
C PRO A 49 21.33 -0.61 -9.57
N ASN A 50 20.67 0.31 -8.88
CA ASN A 50 20.56 1.74 -9.24
C ASN A 50 19.79 2.06 -10.52
N GLU A 51 19.11 1.11 -11.16
CA GLU A 51 18.24 1.37 -12.31
C GLU A 51 16.92 2.03 -11.91
N VAL A 52 16.30 1.53 -10.84
CA VAL A 52 15.02 2.04 -10.34
C VAL A 52 15.07 2.17 -8.82
N ARG A 53 14.66 3.35 -8.34
CA ARG A 53 14.51 3.65 -6.91
C ARG A 53 13.07 3.98 -6.59
N ALA A 54 12.57 3.43 -5.49
CA ALA A 54 11.27 3.79 -4.92
C ALA A 54 11.46 4.71 -3.72
N GLY A 55 10.67 5.77 -3.63
CA GLY A 55 10.65 6.67 -2.49
C GLY A 55 9.32 6.57 -1.75
N ASP A 56 9.36 6.66 -0.43
CA ASP A 56 8.15 6.82 0.39
C ASP A 56 8.35 7.93 1.43
N VAL A 57 7.27 8.65 1.73
CA VAL A 57 7.25 9.67 2.78
C VAL A 57 6.14 9.33 3.74
N THR A 58 6.51 9.05 4.99
CA THR A 58 5.57 8.70 6.04
C THR A 58 5.76 9.57 7.27
N TYR A 59 4.74 9.61 8.13
CA TYR A 59 4.76 10.36 9.37
C TYR A 59 4.84 9.39 10.54
N LEU A 60 5.81 9.62 11.43
CA LEU A 60 6.01 8.83 12.64
C LEU A 60 5.60 9.65 13.85
N LYS A 61 4.85 9.02 14.76
CA LYS A 61 4.48 9.62 16.04
C LYS A 61 5.59 9.33 17.06
N THR A 62 6.14 10.37 17.67
CA THR A 62 7.11 10.28 18.78
C THR A 62 6.47 10.85 20.06
N GLY A 63 7.17 10.71 21.19
CA GLY A 63 6.76 11.33 22.45
C GLY A 63 6.76 12.87 22.42
N GLU A 64 7.52 13.45 21.49
CA GLU A 64 7.71 14.90 21.35
C GLU A 64 6.86 15.50 20.21
N GLY A 65 6.20 14.68 19.39
CA GLY A 65 5.36 15.16 18.30
C GLY A 65 5.34 14.24 17.09
N TRP A 66 5.07 14.81 15.92
CA TRP A 66 5.12 14.11 14.64
C TRP A 66 6.43 14.44 13.92
N VAL A 67 7.10 13.42 13.40
CA VAL A 67 8.27 13.57 12.54
C VAL A 67 7.98 12.99 11.16
N TYR A 68 8.59 13.55 10.13
CA TYR A 68 8.47 13.06 8.76
C TYR A 68 9.68 12.18 8.44
N LEU A 69 9.42 10.93 8.06
CA LEU A 69 10.42 9.98 7.60
C LEU A 69 10.37 9.91 6.08
N VAL A 70 11.53 10.09 5.46
CA VAL A 70 11.74 9.91 4.02
C VAL A 70 12.62 8.69 3.81
N ILE A 71 12.18 7.79 2.95
CA ILE A 71 12.88 6.54 2.64
C ILE A 71 13.12 6.50 1.13
N VAL A 72 14.32 6.10 0.73
CA VAL A 72 14.63 5.74 -0.66
C VAL A 72 15.12 4.30 -0.70
N MET A 73 14.52 3.46 -1.52
CA MET A 73 14.86 2.05 -1.70
C MET A 73 15.37 1.81 -3.12
N ASP A 74 16.47 1.08 -3.25
CA ASP A 74 16.88 0.47 -4.53
C ASP A 74 16.02 -0.78 -4.80
N LEU A 75 15.27 -0.80 -5.92
CA LEU A 75 14.32 -1.88 -6.19
C LEU A 75 15.00 -3.21 -6.55
N TYR A 76 16.24 -3.16 -7.04
CA TYR A 76 17.02 -4.36 -7.32
C TYR A 76 17.45 -5.05 -6.03
N SER A 77 18.22 -4.35 -5.19
CA SER A 77 18.82 -4.92 -3.99
C SER A 77 17.87 -4.97 -2.78
N ARG A 78 16.73 -4.27 -2.85
CA ARG A 78 15.78 -4.06 -1.74
C ARG A 78 16.41 -3.39 -0.51
N ARG A 79 17.54 -2.71 -0.72
CA ARG A 79 18.24 -1.96 0.33
C ARG A 79 17.70 -0.54 0.39
N ILE A 80 17.51 -0.06 1.62
CA ILE A 80 17.26 1.35 1.87
C ILE A 80 18.58 2.11 1.71
N ALA A 81 18.55 3.15 0.88
CA ALA A 81 19.56 4.18 0.79
C ALA A 81 19.16 5.30 1.75
N GLY A 82 19.79 5.31 2.93
CA GLY A 82 19.53 6.25 4.03
C GLY A 82 20.51 6.05 5.16
#